data_AF-A0A329RLV3-F1
#
_entry.id   AF-A0A329RLV3-F1
#
_cell.length_a   1.000
_cell.length_b   1.000
_cell.length_c   1.000
_cell.angle_alpha   90.00
_cell.angle_beta   90.00
_cell.angle_gamma   90.00
#
_symmetry.space_group_name_H-M   'P 1'
#
loop_
_entity.id
_entity.type
_entity.pdbx_description
1 polymer ?
#
loop_
_entity_poly.entity_id
_entity_poly.type
_entity_poly.pdbx_seq_one_letter_code
_entity_poly.pdbx_strand_id
1 'polypeptide(L)'
;MVEISLECAIVGQAGTFDVTTDDGKKVSVLKDAIKGKNPATITCDVKDLQLFLAKTADGAWLSSPSEDVKKLKKGEKTALIKALT
;
A
#
# COMPACT_ATOMS: atom_id res chain seq x y z
N MET A 1 20.15 -4.60 -7.13
CA MET A 1 20.13 -4.18 -5.72
C MET A 1 20.39 -2.69 -5.68
N VAL A 2 19.32 -1.98 -6.03
CA VAL A 2 19.09 -0.56 -6.00
C VAL A 2 18.11 -0.33 -4.86
N GLU A 3 18.46 0.61 -3.99
CA GLU A 3 17.57 1.03 -2.91
C GLU A 3 16.39 1.81 -3.50
N ILE A 4 15.17 1.40 -3.14
CA ILE A 4 13.92 2.00 -3.55
C ILE A 4 13.23 2.56 -2.30
N SER A 5 12.83 3.82 -2.37
CA SER A 5 11.96 4.45 -1.36
C SER A 5 10.52 4.43 -1.87
N LEU A 6 9.62 3.83 -1.09
CA LEU A 6 8.21 3.67 -1.40
C LEU A 6 7.36 4.51 -0.45
N GLU A 7 6.60 5.45 -0.99
CA GLU A 7 5.61 6.17 -0.21
C GLU A 7 4.35 5.32 -0.04
N CYS A 8 4.03 5.01 1.22
CA CYS A 8 2.93 4.15 1.62
C CYS A 8 1.84 4.96 2.35
N ALA A 9 0.59 4.56 2.17
CA ALA A 9 -0.56 5.12 2.87
C ALA A 9 -1.43 4.01 3.44
N ILE A 10 -1.97 4.20 4.64
CA ILE A 10 -2.92 3.26 5.23
C ILE A 10 -4.33 3.66 4.81
N VAL A 11 -5.05 2.75 4.18
CA VAL A 11 -6.42 3.00 3.70
C VAL A 11 -7.32 3.32 4.90
N GLY A 12 -7.94 4.50 4.89
CA GLY A 12 -8.83 4.95 5.97
C GLY A 12 -8.15 5.82 7.03
N GLN A 13 -6.82 5.90 7.04
CA GLN A 13 -6.07 6.81 7.91
C GLN A 13 -5.55 8.00 7.11
N ALA A 14 -5.44 9.16 7.77
CA ALA A 14 -4.78 10.32 7.20
C ALA A 14 -3.26 10.20 7.39
N GLY A 15 -2.50 10.47 6.32
CA GLY A 15 -1.04 10.48 6.34
C GLY A 15 -0.40 9.47 5.39
N THR A 16 0.85 9.76 5.02
CA THR A 16 1.73 8.88 4.26
C THR A 16 3.00 8.64 5.08
N PHE A 17 3.69 7.55 4.79
CA PHE A 17 4.97 7.21 5.39
C PHE A 17 5.87 6.57 4.35
N ASP A 18 7.16 6.88 4.41
CA ASP A 18 8.13 6.30 3.51
C ASP A 18 8.58 4.91 4.02
N VAL A 19 8.83 3.98 3.11
CA VAL A 19 9.46 2.69 3.39
C VAL A 19 10.58 2.44 2.39
N THR A 20 11.80 2.31 2.91
CA THR A 20 12.98 1.98 2.12
C THR A 20 13.12 0.46 2.00
N THR A 21 13.26 -0.04 0.77
CA THR A 21 13.50 -1.45 0.45
C THR A 21 14.52 -1.56 -0.69
N ASP A 22 14.87 -2.78 -1.09
CA ASP A 22 15.73 -3.05 -2.24
C ASP A 22 14.92 -3.75 -3.34
N ASP A 23 15.26 -3.49 -4.60
CA ASP A 23 14.57 -4.06 -5.78
C ASP A 23 14.64 -5.59 -5.86
N GLY A 24 15.66 -6.20 -5.24
CA GLY A 24 15.82 -7.64 -5.15
C GLY A 24 15.04 -8.29 -4.00
N LYS A 25 14.41 -7.50 -3.12
CA LYS A 25 13.66 -8.02 -1.96
C LYS A 25 12.24 -8.42 -2.36
N LYS A 26 11.79 -9.55 -1.79
CA LYS A 26 10.41 -10.04 -1.97
C LYS A 26 9.41 -9.10 -1.30
N VAL A 27 8.18 -9.08 -1.83
CA VAL A 27 7.03 -8.37 -1.24
C VAL A 27 6.81 -8.74 0.24
N SER A 28 7.14 -9.97 0.64
CA SER A 28 7.09 -10.40 2.05
C SER A 28 7.92 -9.49 2.97
N VAL A 29 9.12 -9.11 2.54
CA VAL A 29 10.01 -8.23 3.31
C VAL A 29 9.46 -6.80 3.36
N LEU A 30 8.87 -6.34 2.26
CA LEU A 30 8.19 -5.05 2.22
C LEU A 30 7.01 -5.00 3.20
N LYS A 31 6.18 -6.05 3.25
CA LYS A 31 5.07 -6.13 4.22
C LYS A 31 5.57 -6.14 5.67
N ASP A 32 6.67 -6.82 5.95
CA ASP A 32 7.29 -6.84 7.27
C ASP A 32 7.80 -5.45 7.68
N ALA A 33 8.48 -4.75 6.78
CA ALA A 33 8.95 -3.38 7.00
C ALA A 33 7.80 -2.39 7.24
N ILE A 34 6.70 -2.50 6.48
CA ILE A 34 5.49 -1.69 6.66
C ILE A 34 4.88 -1.92 8.06
N LYS A 35 4.73 -3.20 8.46
CA LYS A 35 4.22 -3.56 9.78
C LYS A 35 5.15 -3.07 10.90
N GLY A 36 6.46 -3.19 10.72
CA GLY A 36 7.46 -2.72 11.68
C GLY A 36 7.44 -1.20 11.90
N LYS A 37 7.10 -0.40 10.86
CA LYS A 37 6.93 1.06 11.00
C LYS A 37 5.62 1.46 11.67
N ASN A 38 4.55 0.68 11.51
CA ASN A 38 3.22 1.00 12.05
C ASN A 38 2.64 -0.15 12.89
N PRO A 39 3.34 -0.66 13.92
CA PRO A 39 2.92 -1.86 14.64
C PRO A 39 1.65 -1.64 15.47
N ALA A 40 1.39 -0.40 15.91
CA ALA A 40 0.18 -0.04 16.65
C ALA A 40 -1.06 0.01 15.75
N THR A 41 -0.91 0.40 14.48
CA THR A 41 -2.02 0.48 13.52
C THR A 41 -2.24 -0.86 12.82
N ILE A 42 -1.15 -1.55 12.44
CA ILE A 42 -1.18 -2.78 11.66
C ILE A 42 -1.00 -3.97 12.63
N THR A 43 -2.10 -4.35 13.27
CA THR A 43 -2.13 -5.44 14.25
C THR A 43 -2.35 -6.82 13.63
N CYS A 44 -2.76 -6.89 12.36
CA CYS A 44 -2.97 -8.14 11.64
C CYS A 44 -1.65 -8.86 11.31
N ASP A 45 -1.76 -10.12 10.95
CA ASP A 45 -0.61 -10.92 10.53
C ASP A 45 -0.07 -10.42 9.17
N VAL A 46 1.24 -10.58 8.93
CA VAL A 46 1.89 -10.06 7.71
C VAL A 46 1.29 -10.69 6.46
N LYS A 47 0.84 -11.96 6.55
CA LYS A 47 0.17 -12.67 5.46
C LYS A 47 -1.18 -12.04 5.07
N ASP A 48 -1.89 -11.45 6.04
CA ASP A 48 -3.20 -10.84 5.87
C ASP A 48 -3.12 -9.40 5.35
N LEU A 49 -1.92 -8.80 5.39
CA LEU A 49 -1.68 -7.48 4.83
C LEU A 49 -1.83 -7.48 3.31
N GLN A 50 -2.72 -6.63 2.79
CA GLN A 50 -2.89 -6.43 1.35
C GLN A 50 -2.26 -5.11 0.94
N LEU A 51 -1.39 -5.15 -0.07
CA LEU A 51 -0.77 -3.99 -0.67
C LEU A 51 -1.42 -3.74 -2.03
N PHE A 52 -1.68 -2.48 -2.34
CA PHE A 52 -2.25 -2.04 -3.61
C PHE A 52 -1.38 -0.91 -4.16
N LEU A 53 -1.15 -0.88 -5.47
CA LEU A 53 -0.45 0.24 -6.08
C LEU A 53 -1.34 1.48 -6.03
N ALA A 54 -0.84 2.52 -5.38
CA ALA A 54 -1.52 3.81 -5.31
C ALA A 54 -1.22 4.70 -6.52
N LYS A 55 -0.20 4.38 -7.32
CA LYS A 55 0.12 5.08 -8.55
C LYS A 55 -0.41 4.28 -9.74
N THR A 56 -1.19 4.90 -10.59
CA THR A 56 -1.76 4.28 -11.80
C THR A 56 -0.69 4.13 -12.89
N ALA A 57 -1.00 3.36 -13.93
CA ALA A 57 -0.12 3.19 -15.09
C ALA A 57 0.21 4.53 -15.80
N ASP A 58 -0.69 5.52 -15.70
CA ASP A 58 -0.49 6.87 -16.23
C ASP A 58 0.39 7.76 -15.32
N GLY A 59 0.82 7.22 -14.17
CA GLY A 59 1.64 7.93 -13.20
C GLY A 59 0.86 8.82 -12.24
N ALA A 60 -0.47 8.85 -12.33
CA ALA A 60 -1.34 9.59 -11.42
C ALA A 60 -1.53 8.83 -10.09
N TRP A 61 -1.63 9.57 -8.99
CA TRP A 61 -1.94 8.98 -7.68
C TRP A 61 -3.45 8.79 -7.50
N LEU A 62 -3.82 7.67 -6.86
CA LEU A 62 -5.20 7.43 -6.44
C LEU A 62 -5.61 8.51 -5.43
N SER A 63 -6.60 9.30 -5.82
CA SER A 63 -7.12 10.36 -4.98
C SER A 63 -8.00 9.78 -3.87
N SER A 64 -7.77 10.17 -2.61
CA SER A 64 -8.55 9.68 -1.46
C SER A 64 -10.08 9.88 -1.53
N PRO A 65 -10.64 10.92 -2.20
CA PRO A 65 -12.08 11.06 -2.37
C PRO A 65 -12.65 10.29 -3.58
N SER A 66 -11.81 9.58 -4.36
CA SER A 66 -12.29 8.77 -5.48
C SER A 66 -13.23 7.66 -5.00
N GLU A 67 -14.19 7.30 -5.83
CA GLU A 67 -15.12 6.19 -5.58
C GLU A 67 -14.36 4.88 -5.29
N ASP A 68 -13.25 4.65 -5.99
CA ASP A 68 -12.41 3.46 -5.82
C ASP A 68 -11.75 3.40 -4.45
N VAL A 69 -11.17 4.51 -3.97
CA VAL A 69 -10.55 4.55 -2.64
C VAL A 69 -11.61 4.51 -1.53
N LYS A 70 -12.79 5.09 -1.76
CA LYS A 70 -13.93 4.97 -0.83
C LYS A 70 -14.42 3.52 -0.71
N LYS A 71 -14.50 2.80 -1.84
CA LYS A 71 -14.82 1.37 -1.86
C LYS A 71 -13.72 0.54 -1.21
N LEU A 72 -12.45 0.89 -1.46
CA LEU A 72 -11.30 0.25 -0.82
C LEU A 72 -11.32 0.40 0.72
N LYS A 73 -11.74 1.56 1.24
CA LYS A 73 -11.97 1.78 2.68
C LYS A 73 -13.04 0.87 3.28
N LYS A 74 -13.99 0.42 2.46
CA LYS A 74 -15.03 -0.55 2.85
C LYS A 74 -14.60 -2.01 2.62
N GLY A 75 -13.37 -2.23 2.15
CA GLY A 75 -12.87 -3.57 1.81
C GLY A 75 -13.28 -4.05 0.41
N GLU A 76 -13.95 -3.21 -0.38
CA GLU A 76 -14.38 -3.54 -1.74
C GLU A 76 -13.27 -3.26 -2.76
N LYS A 77 -12.92 -4.27 -3.57
CA LYS A 77 -11.92 -4.14 -4.64
C LYS A 77 -12.62 -3.83 -5.96
N THR A 78 -12.45 -2.62 -6.48
CA THR A 78 -12.96 -2.26 -7.81
C THR A 78 -12.09 -2.84 -8.92
N ALA A 79 -12.60 -2.85 -10.16
CA ALA A 79 -11.85 -3.32 -11.33
C ALA A 79 -10.52 -2.56 -11.50
N LEU A 80 -10.49 -1.27 -11.16
CA LEU A 80 -9.27 -0.46 -11.20
C LEU A 80 -8.24 -0.95 -10.18
N ILE A 81 -8.64 -1.21 -8.93
CA ILE A 81 -7.72 -1.73 -7.91
C ILE A 81 -7.18 -3.12 -8.29
N LYS A 82 -8.03 -3.97 -8.88
CA LYS A 82 -7.59 -5.29 -9.37
C LYS A 82 -6.64 -5.21 -10.56
N ALA A 83 -6.81 -4.21 -11.43
CA ALA A 83 -5.91 -3.98 -12.56
C ALA A 83 -4.53 -3.43 -12.13
N LEU A 84 -4.41 -2.96 -10.89
CA LEU A 84 -3.22 -2.37 -10.29
C LEU A 84 -2.47 -3.33 -9.35
N THR A 85 -2.89 -4.59 -9.24
CA THR A 85 -2.28 -5.63 -8.40
C THR A 85 -2.01 -6.88 -9.21
#